data_AF-A0A9Q3GQS0-F1
#
_entry.id   AF-A0A9Q3GQS0-F1
#
_cell.length_a   1.000
_cell.length_b   1.000
_cell.length_c   1.000
_cell.angle_alpha   90.00
_cell.angle_beta   90.00
_cell.angle_gamma   90.00
#
_symmetry.space_group_name_H-M   'P 1'
#
loop_
_entity.id
_entity.type
_entity.pdbx_description
1 polymer ?
#
loop_
_entity_poly.entity_id
_entity_poly.type
_entity_poly.pdbx_seq_one_letter_code
_entity_poly.pdbx_strand_id
1 'polypeptide(L)'
;MTNKNNDKEEMHILLLDRTKYSEWYLCMQFLPRSKEILDVCENPIRKDALTTARNRWNKLSFEAITLITSRINHCVFLEVVRPETSDKANLLWTCINKHYALKRNMTKGRVWMNWQKLKYTGNLQSYINNTQRFLLDLQSVSVKLPPEILSYIILGKIGNDSSLTQFVEMITLNDSLLENHNQVLLRLQEYANHQAAKTIAKDPPPVSALILSSEHQFKITHFCSNGTHNPKCTTHRKEDCYGENPHL
;
A
#
# COMPACT_ATOMS: atom_id res chain seq x y z
N MET A 1 13.06 43.94 24.60
CA MET A 1 11.85 43.61 25.37
C MET A 1 10.79 43.08 24.42
N THR A 2 10.44 41.80 24.60
CA THR A 2 9.18 41.11 24.20
C THR A 2 8.74 41.25 22.74
N ASN A 3 9.06 40.32 21.83
CA ASN A 3 8.52 38.96 21.71
C ASN A 3 7.01 38.87 21.99
N LYS A 4 6.22 38.83 20.91
CA LYS A 4 4.89 38.21 20.89
C LYS A 4 4.79 37.39 19.61
N ASN A 5 5.36 36.19 19.65
CA ASN A 5 4.87 35.06 18.88
C ASN A 5 3.37 34.92 19.17
N ASN A 6 2.54 35.32 18.21
CA ASN A 6 1.17 34.86 18.15
C ASN A 6 1.22 33.49 17.47
N ASP A 7 1.61 32.49 18.24
CA ASP A 7 1.31 31.09 17.94
C ASP A 7 -0.21 30.94 18.04
N LYS A 8 -0.92 31.37 16.98
CA LYS A 8 -2.16 30.72 16.64
C LYS A 8 -1.74 29.34 16.18
N GLU A 9 -1.94 28.33 17.03
CA GLU A 9 -2.07 26.95 16.60
C GLU A 9 -3.06 26.92 15.44
N GLU A 10 -2.54 27.04 14.22
CA GLU A 10 -3.24 26.61 13.03
C GLU A 10 -3.37 25.10 13.19
N MET A 11 -4.46 24.71 13.85
CA MET A 11 -4.95 23.34 13.79
C MET A 11 -4.98 23.02 12.31
N HIS A 12 -4.04 22.21 11.82
CA HIS A 12 -3.88 21.86 10.42
C HIS A 12 -5.18 21.16 10.01
N ILE A 13 -6.19 21.92 9.56
CA ILE A 13 -7.51 21.34 9.40
C ILE A 13 -7.46 20.47 8.16
N LEU A 14 -7.49 19.16 8.38
CA LEU A 14 -7.48 18.16 7.32
C LEU A 14 -8.69 18.39 6.40
N LEU A 15 -8.40 18.59 5.12
CA LEU A 15 -9.41 18.62 4.07
C LEU A 15 -9.78 17.17 3.74
N LEU A 16 -11.07 16.83 3.72
CA LEU A 16 -11.49 15.50 3.29
C LEU A 16 -11.17 15.33 1.81
N ASP A 17 -10.26 14.40 1.52
CA ASP A 17 -10.02 13.83 0.20
C ASP A 17 -10.47 12.36 0.17
N ARG A 18 -10.26 11.66 -0.95
CA ARG A 18 -10.70 10.26 -1.10
C ARG A 18 -9.95 9.27 -0.20
N THR A 19 -8.86 9.67 0.46
CA THR A 19 -7.93 8.77 1.14
C THR A 19 -7.81 9.03 2.65
N LYS A 20 -8.21 10.21 3.14
CA LYS A 20 -8.03 10.63 4.55
C LYS A 20 -9.31 10.68 5.39
N TYR A 21 -10.33 9.90 5.02
CA TYR A 21 -11.63 9.92 5.72
C TYR A 21 -11.53 9.63 7.23
N SER A 22 -10.71 8.65 7.64
CA SER A 22 -10.56 8.31 9.07
C SER A 22 -9.98 9.47 9.89
N GLU A 23 -8.98 10.16 9.35
CA GLU A 23 -8.32 11.29 10.03
C GLU A 23 -9.23 12.52 10.06
N TRP A 24 -9.92 12.80 8.94
CA TRP A 24 -10.93 13.85 8.85
C TRP A 24 -12.08 13.63 9.83
N TYR A 25 -12.61 12.40 9.91
CA TYR A 25 -13.72 12.06 10.80
C TYR A 25 -13.34 12.28 12.26
N LEU A 26 -12.15 11.84 12.67
CA LEU A 26 -11.64 12.09 14.02
C LEU A 26 -11.47 13.60 14.29
N CYS A 27 -10.87 14.36 13.37
CA CYS A 27 -10.76 15.82 13.53
C CYS A 27 -12.12 16.51 13.67
N MET A 28 -13.14 16.06 12.90
CA MET A 28 -14.50 16.58 13.02
C MET A 28 -15.17 16.22 14.35
N GLN A 29 -14.78 15.11 15.00
CA GLN A 29 -15.27 14.71 16.32
C GLN A 29 -14.64 15.48 17.49
N PHE A 30 -13.40 15.94 17.36
CA PHE A 30 -12.64 16.56 18.47
C PHE A 30 -12.68 18.09 18.54
N LEU A 31 -13.33 18.78 17.59
CA LEU A 31 -13.43 20.24 17.60
C LEU A 31 -14.34 20.73 18.75
N PRO A 32 -13.92 21.63 19.66
CA PRO A 32 -14.78 22.08 20.77
C PRO A 32 -16.06 22.80 20.32
N ARG A 33 -16.01 23.56 19.21
CA ARG A 33 -17.22 24.13 18.56
C ARG A 33 -18.11 23.07 17.91
N SER A 34 -17.58 21.88 17.66
CA SER A 34 -18.29 20.81 16.99
C SER A 34 -19.27 20.06 17.90
N LYS A 35 -19.19 20.13 19.24
CA LYS A 35 -20.07 19.27 20.07
C LYS A 35 -21.57 19.54 19.89
N GLU A 36 -21.99 20.82 19.88
CA GLU A 36 -23.40 21.18 19.58
C GLU A 36 -23.74 21.01 18.09
N ILE A 37 -22.75 21.14 17.21
CA ILE A 37 -22.87 21.01 15.75
C ILE A 37 -22.96 19.52 15.34
N LEU A 38 -22.25 18.63 16.03
CA LEU A 38 -22.26 17.18 15.86
C LEU A 38 -23.60 16.63 16.35
N ASP A 39 -24.15 17.17 17.43
CA ASP A 39 -25.47 16.78 17.91
C ASP A 39 -26.53 16.97 16.81
N VAL A 40 -26.53 18.10 16.11
CA VAL A 40 -27.48 18.30 14.99
C VAL A 40 -27.15 17.47 13.73
N CYS A 41 -25.93 16.96 13.61
CA CYS A 41 -25.50 16.05 12.53
C CYS A 41 -25.88 14.58 12.81
N GLU A 42 -25.85 14.15 14.06
CA GLU A 42 -26.14 12.77 14.47
C GLU A 42 -27.62 12.59 14.84
N ASN A 43 -28.22 13.62 15.43
CA ASN A 43 -29.58 13.57 15.97
C ASN A 43 -30.53 14.46 15.14
N PRO A 44 -31.41 13.87 14.31
CA PRO A 44 -32.43 14.63 13.61
C PRO A 44 -33.41 15.27 14.59
N ILE A 45 -33.88 16.48 14.27
CA ILE A 45 -34.88 17.14 15.11
C ILE A 45 -36.19 16.33 15.16
N ARG A 46 -36.77 16.22 16.36
CA ARG A 46 -38.08 15.59 16.55
C ARG A 46 -39.20 16.38 15.86
N LYS A 47 -40.19 15.66 15.32
CA LYS A 47 -41.34 16.25 14.60
C LYS A 47 -42.20 17.14 15.49
N ASP A 48 -42.31 16.80 16.77
CA ASP A 48 -43.07 17.50 17.82
C ASP A 48 -42.27 18.60 18.54
N ALA A 49 -41.05 18.92 18.10
CA ALA A 49 -40.23 19.94 18.73
C ALA A 49 -40.90 21.33 18.70
N LEU A 50 -40.80 22.05 19.82
CA LEU A 50 -41.23 23.43 19.96
C LEU A 50 -40.55 24.33 18.91
N THR A 51 -41.23 25.39 18.47
CA THR A 51 -40.75 26.34 17.45
C THR A 51 -39.39 26.94 17.81
N THR A 52 -39.16 27.26 19.10
CA THR A 52 -37.88 27.79 19.60
C THR A 52 -36.74 26.78 19.45
N ALA A 53 -36.98 25.52 19.78
CA ALA A 53 -36.02 24.43 19.60
C ALA A 53 -35.74 24.17 18.12
N ARG A 54 -36.77 24.26 17.26
CA ARG A 54 -36.62 24.12 15.81
C ARG A 54 -35.79 25.23 15.18
N ASN A 55 -36.01 26.47 15.58
CA ASN A 55 -35.22 27.60 15.11
C ASN A 55 -33.74 27.47 15.54
N ARG A 56 -33.50 27.04 16.79
CA ARG A 56 -32.13 26.75 17.27
C ARG A 56 -31.46 25.65 16.45
N TRP A 57 -32.15 24.53 16.22
CA TRP A 57 -31.62 23.41 15.43
C TRP A 57 -31.32 23.82 13.99
N ASN A 58 -32.22 24.58 13.33
CA ASN A 58 -32.00 25.06 11.97
C ASN A 58 -30.76 25.95 11.88
N LYS A 59 -30.59 26.88 12.84
CA LYS A 59 -29.40 27.74 12.89
C LYS A 59 -28.12 26.90 13.02
N LEU A 60 -28.08 25.97 13.98
CA LEU A 60 -26.94 25.07 14.18
C LEU A 60 -26.70 24.15 12.96
N SER A 61 -27.76 23.71 12.28
CA SER A 61 -27.69 22.91 11.05
C SER A 61 -27.02 23.68 9.92
N PHE A 62 -27.36 24.97 9.72
CA PHE A 62 -26.67 25.80 8.73
C PHE A 62 -25.19 25.99 9.08
N GLU A 63 -24.88 26.28 10.35
CA GLU A 63 -23.49 26.39 10.82
C GLU A 63 -22.72 25.08 10.59
N ALA A 64 -23.35 23.93 10.82
CA ALA A 64 -22.78 22.61 10.55
C ALA A 64 -22.49 22.38 9.06
N ILE A 65 -23.43 22.73 8.19
CA ILE A 65 -23.27 22.59 6.74
C ILE A 65 -22.12 23.48 6.26
N THR A 66 -22.06 24.74 6.69
CA THR A 66 -20.95 25.64 6.34
C THR A 66 -19.62 25.10 6.83
N LEU A 67 -19.56 24.57 8.05
CA LEU A 67 -18.35 23.94 8.57
C LEU A 67 -17.95 22.73 7.72
N ILE A 68 -18.84 21.75 7.53
CA ILE A 68 -18.57 20.53 6.76
C ILE A 68 -18.12 20.89 5.33
N THR A 69 -18.86 21.73 4.63
CA THR A 69 -18.56 22.13 3.25
C THR A 69 -17.23 22.88 3.12
N SER A 70 -16.84 23.65 4.12
CA SER A 70 -15.50 24.27 4.16
C SER A 70 -14.35 23.27 4.35
N ARG A 71 -14.66 22.04 4.80
CA ARG A 71 -13.67 20.99 5.13
C ARG A 71 -13.69 19.80 4.17
N ILE A 72 -14.39 19.91 3.05
CA ILE A 72 -14.38 18.88 1.99
C ILE A 72 -13.87 19.50 0.70
N ASN A 73 -13.17 18.71 -0.12
CA ASN A 73 -12.72 19.20 -1.43
C ASN A 73 -13.86 19.24 -2.45
N HIS A 74 -13.62 19.90 -3.59
CA HIS A 74 -14.61 20.04 -4.66
C HIS A 74 -15.16 18.70 -5.19
N CYS A 75 -14.30 17.68 -5.33
CA CYS A 75 -14.75 16.35 -5.76
C CYS A 75 -15.70 15.70 -4.76
N VAL A 76 -15.45 15.86 -3.46
CA VAL A 76 -16.34 15.34 -2.41
C VAL A 76 -17.66 16.11 -2.41
N PHE A 77 -17.59 17.44 -2.53
CA PHE A 77 -18.76 18.31 -2.57
C PHE A 77 -19.76 17.85 -3.64
N LEU A 78 -19.30 17.63 -4.88
CA LEU A 78 -20.14 17.16 -5.98
C LEU A 78 -20.77 15.78 -5.75
N GLU A 79 -20.19 14.94 -4.89
CA GLU A 79 -20.68 13.59 -4.65
C GLU A 79 -21.78 13.53 -3.56
N VAL A 80 -21.67 14.38 -2.55
CA VAL A 80 -22.46 14.29 -1.29
C VAL A 80 -23.43 15.47 -1.09
N VAL A 81 -23.20 16.62 -1.73
CA VAL A 81 -24.08 17.79 -1.65
C VAL A 81 -25.11 17.73 -2.79
N ARG A 82 -26.37 17.56 -2.43
CA ARG A 82 -27.53 17.41 -3.32
C ARG A 82 -28.70 18.25 -2.78
N PRO A 83 -29.76 18.51 -3.56
CA PRO A 83 -30.93 19.23 -3.06
C PRO A 83 -31.53 18.67 -1.76
N GLU A 84 -31.40 17.35 -1.54
CA GLU A 84 -31.93 16.67 -0.35
C GLU A 84 -31.00 16.73 0.87
N THR A 85 -29.72 17.07 0.67
CA THR A 85 -28.70 17.13 1.72
C THR A 85 -28.20 18.55 1.97
N SER A 86 -28.53 19.51 1.11
CA SER A 86 -28.01 20.88 1.15
C SER A 86 -28.58 21.76 2.26
N ASP A 87 -29.73 21.40 2.82
CA ASP A 87 -30.45 22.16 3.86
C ASP A 87 -30.42 21.51 5.24
N LYS A 88 -29.97 20.25 5.33
CA LYS A 88 -30.03 19.43 6.56
C LYS A 88 -28.68 18.80 6.87
N ALA A 89 -28.06 19.30 7.94
CA ALA A 89 -26.76 18.84 8.41
C ALA A 89 -26.71 17.33 8.67
N ASN A 90 -27.77 16.79 9.30
CA ASN A 90 -27.85 15.35 9.60
C ASN A 90 -27.89 14.48 8.34
N LEU A 91 -28.56 14.95 7.28
CA LEU A 91 -28.62 14.22 6.01
C LEU A 91 -27.28 14.30 5.26
N LEU A 92 -26.65 15.47 5.25
CA LEU A 92 -25.31 15.65 4.69
C LEU A 92 -24.26 14.77 5.41
N TRP A 93 -24.24 14.82 6.74
CA TRP A 93 -23.35 14.01 7.59
C TRP A 93 -23.54 12.52 7.34
N THR A 94 -24.80 12.06 7.34
CA THR A 94 -25.14 10.66 7.05
C THR A 94 -24.73 10.27 5.63
N CYS A 95 -24.93 11.16 4.65
CA CYS A 95 -24.55 10.92 3.25
C CYS A 95 -23.03 10.75 3.11
N ILE A 96 -22.24 11.64 3.72
CA ILE A 96 -20.77 11.56 3.74
C ILE A 96 -20.34 10.23 4.38
N ASN A 97 -20.82 9.92 5.59
CA ASN A 97 -20.42 8.72 6.30
C ASN A 97 -20.78 7.45 5.52
N LYS A 98 -21.97 7.39 4.91
CA LYS A 98 -22.39 6.27 4.06
C LYS A 98 -21.55 6.18 2.79
N HIS A 99 -21.33 7.29 2.09
CA HIS A 99 -20.59 7.32 0.83
C HIS A 99 -19.15 6.82 1.00
N TYR A 100 -18.47 7.23 2.08
CA TYR A 100 -17.10 6.80 2.35
C TYR A 100 -17.00 5.41 2.96
N ALA A 101 -17.99 4.98 3.77
CA ALA A 101 -18.11 3.58 4.18
C ALA A 101 -18.36 2.66 2.97
N LEU A 102 -19.23 3.07 2.04
CA LEU A 102 -19.51 2.35 0.80
C LEU A 102 -18.28 2.31 -0.11
N LYS A 103 -17.60 3.43 -0.35
CA LYS A 103 -16.36 3.44 -1.15
C LYS A 103 -15.29 2.53 -0.55
N ARG A 104 -15.09 2.55 0.77
CA ARG A 104 -14.18 1.64 1.45
C ARG A 104 -14.58 0.18 1.23
N ASN A 105 -15.86 -0.16 1.39
CA ASN A 105 -16.37 -1.52 1.20
C ASN A 105 -16.31 -1.96 -0.27
N MET A 106 -16.60 -1.07 -1.22
CA MET A 106 -16.48 -1.33 -2.66
C MET A 106 -15.03 -1.56 -3.06
N THR A 107 -14.09 -0.81 -2.51
CA THR A 107 -12.65 -1.02 -2.76
C THR A 107 -12.20 -2.36 -2.18
N LYS A 108 -12.59 -2.69 -0.94
CA LYS A 108 -12.34 -4.02 -0.35
C LYS A 108 -12.91 -5.14 -1.20
N GLY A 109 -14.18 -5.02 -1.59
CA GLY A 109 -14.87 -5.99 -2.44
C GLY A 109 -14.19 -6.16 -3.80
N ARG A 110 -13.73 -5.05 -4.42
CA ARG A 110 -13.01 -5.10 -5.70
C ARG A 110 -11.69 -5.87 -5.59
N VAL A 111 -10.87 -5.56 -4.58
CA VAL A 111 -9.60 -6.27 -4.34
C VAL A 111 -9.85 -7.76 -4.11
N TRP A 112 -10.82 -8.09 -3.25
CA TRP A 112 -11.22 -9.47 -2.99
C TRP A 112 -11.67 -10.19 -4.27
N MET A 113 -12.58 -9.60 -5.04
CA MET A 113 -13.09 -10.22 -6.27
C MET A 113 -11.99 -10.38 -7.33
N ASN A 114 -11.04 -9.45 -7.42
CA ASN A 114 -9.90 -9.59 -8.32
C ASN A 114 -8.98 -10.73 -7.88
N TRP A 115 -8.72 -10.88 -6.58
CA TRP A 115 -7.96 -12.03 -6.07
C TRP A 115 -8.69 -13.35 -6.33
N GLN A 116 -10.01 -13.40 -6.13
CA GLN A 116 -10.82 -14.58 -6.42
C GLN A 116 -10.72 -14.99 -7.90
N LYS A 117 -10.61 -14.03 -8.82
CA LYS A 117 -10.41 -14.28 -10.26
C LYS A 117 -9.00 -14.73 -10.63
N LEU A 118 -8.00 -14.61 -9.75
CA LEU A 118 -6.66 -15.15 -10.01
C LEU A 118 -6.77 -16.66 -10.24
N LYS A 119 -6.31 -17.11 -11.41
CA LYS A 119 -6.23 -18.50 -11.83
C LYS A 119 -4.77 -18.87 -12.08
N TYR A 120 -4.44 -20.12 -11.80
CA TYR A 120 -3.19 -20.71 -12.28
C TYR A 120 -3.26 -20.95 -13.80
N THR A 121 -2.18 -20.62 -14.52
CA THR A 121 -2.11 -20.72 -15.98
C THR A 121 -0.88 -21.52 -16.44
N GLY A 122 -0.36 -22.43 -15.60
CA GLY A 122 0.83 -23.23 -15.91
C GLY A 122 2.18 -22.57 -15.62
N ASN A 123 2.21 -21.30 -15.19
CA ASN A 123 3.43 -20.61 -14.79
C ASN A 123 3.45 -20.32 -13.28
N LEU A 124 4.20 -21.14 -12.53
CA LEU A 124 4.25 -21.06 -11.07
C LEU A 124 4.88 -19.77 -10.55
N GLN A 125 5.91 -19.24 -11.20
CA GLN A 125 6.52 -17.98 -10.78
C GLN A 125 5.56 -16.80 -10.92
N SER A 126 4.86 -16.71 -12.05
CA SER A 126 3.84 -15.69 -12.29
C SER A 126 2.72 -15.77 -11.26
N TYR A 127 2.28 -16.99 -10.93
CA TYR A 127 1.28 -17.23 -9.90
C TYR A 127 1.73 -16.74 -8.51
N ILE A 128 2.95 -17.08 -8.08
CA ILE A 128 3.52 -16.63 -6.80
C ILE A 128 3.56 -15.10 -6.74
N ASN A 129 4.12 -14.46 -7.78
CA ASN A 129 4.24 -13.00 -7.85
C ASN A 129 2.87 -12.31 -7.78
N ASN A 130 1.88 -12.81 -8.52
CA ASN A 130 0.53 -12.26 -8.51
C ASN A 130 -0.17 -12.48 -7.16
N THR A 131 0.05 -13.63 -6.53
CA THR A 131 -0.47 -13.93 -5.20
C THR A 131 0.09 -12.96 -4.16
N GLN A 132 1.40 -12.72 -4.15
CA GLN A 132 2.04 -11.74 -3.26
C GLN A 132 1.48 -10.33 -3.46
N ARG A 133 1.27 -9.89 -4.72
CA ARG A 133 0.63 -8.60 -5.02
C ARG A 133 -0.78 -8.51 -4.42
N PHE A 134 -1.61 -9.54 -4.60
CA PHE A 134 -2.97 -9.54 -4.03
C PHE A 134 -2.97 -9.55 -2.50
N LEU A 135 -2.03 -10.24 -1.85
CA LEU A 135 -1.90 -10.20 -0.39
C LEU A 135 -1.57 -8.79 0.12
N LEU A 136 -0.67 -8.08 -0.57
CA LEU A 136 -0.36 -6.68 -0.29
C LEU A 136 -1.56 -5.77 -0.53
N ASP A 137 -2.30 -5.97 -1.63
CA ASP A 137 -3.51 -5.21 -1.93
C ASP A 137 -4.56 -5.40 -0.83
N LEU A 138 -4.79 -6.63 -0.36
CA LEU A 138 -5.73 -6.93 0.73
C LEU A 138 -5.33 -6.25 2.03
N GLN A 139 -4.03 -6.27 2.36
CA GLN A 139 -3.48 -5.56 3.51
C GLN A 139 -3.72 -4.04 3.39
N SER A 140 -3.51 -3.47 2.20
CA SER A 140 -3.70 -2.03 1.93
C SER A 140 -5.15 -1.57 2.17
N VAL A 141 -6.13 -2.44 1.90
CA VAL A 141 -7.56 -2.16 2.14
C VAL A 141 -8.06 -2.65 3.50
N SER A 142 -7.15 -3.11 4.37
CA SER A 142 -7.46 -3.66 5.70
C SER A 142 -8.45 -4.83 5.67
N VAL A 143 -8.33 -5.72 4.68
CA VAL A 143 -9.00 -7.03 4.70
C VAL A 143 -8.08 -7.99 5.45
N LYS A 144 -8.53 -8.46 6.62
CA LYS A 144 -7.79 -9.42 7.44
C LYS A 144 -8.45 -10.79 7.33
N LEU A 145 -7.65 -11.79 7.01
CA LEU A 145 -8.05 -13.19 6.96
C LEU A 145 -7.10 -14.00 7.83
N PRO A 146 -7.56 -15.12 8.44
CA PRO A 146 -6.66 -16.02 9.14
C PRO A 146 -5.57 -16.52 8.18
N PRO A 147 -4.28 -16.54 8.60
CA PRO A 147 -3.17 -17.00 7.77
C PRO A 147 -3.38 -18.41 7.20
N GLU A 148 -3.96 -19.30 7.97
CA GLU A 148 -4.31 -20.66 7.56
C GLU A 148 -5.33 -20.69 6.40
N ILE A 149 -6.36 -19.85 6.46
CA ILE A 149 -7.33 -19.72 5.38
C ILE A 149 -6.66 -19.18 4.11
N LEU A 150 -5.71 -18.25 4.24
CA LEU A 150 -4.91 -17.79 3.10
C LEU A 150 -4.11 -18.94 2.48
N SER A 151 -3.50 -19.81 3.28
CA SER A 151 -2.78 -21.01 2.81
C SER A 151 -3.67 -21.91 1.96
N TYR A 152 -4.88 -22.25 2.45
CA TYR A 152 -5.83 -23.06 1.69
C TYR A 152 -6.30 -22.39 0.40
N ILE A 153 -6.54 -21.07 0.39
CA ILE A 153 -6.93 -20.35 -0.83
C ILE A 153 -5.80 -20.39 -1.87
N ILE A 154 -4.55 -20.20 -1.43
CA ILE A 154 -3.37 -20.23 -2.31
C ILE A 154 -3.20 -21.62 -2.92
N LEU A 155 -3.31 -22.68 -2.12
CA LEU A 155 -3.19 -24.06 -2.61
C LEU A 155 -4.37 -24.47 -3.49
N GLY A 156 -5.60 -24.12 -3.11
CA GLY A 156 -6.81 -24.48 -3.87
C GLY A 156 -6.85 -23.89 -5.28
N LYS A 157 -6.20 -22.74 -5.51
CA LYS A 157 -6.08 -22.12 -6.83
C LYS A 157 -5.12 -22.83 -7.79
N ILE A 158 -4.21 -23.65 -7.28
CA ILE A 158 -3.25 -24.45 -8.07
C ILE A 158 -3.52 -25.95 -8.02
N GLY A 159 -4.27 -26.44 -7.03
CA GLY A 159 -4.47 -27.87 -6.78
C GLY A 159 -5.18 -28.64 -7.90
N ASN A 160 -5.92 -27.95 -8.77
CA ASN A 160 -6.58 -28.55 -9.93
C ASN A 160 -5.61 -28.83 -11.11
N ASP A 161 -4.37 -28.35 -11.05
CA ASP A 161 -3.37 -28.64 -12.07
C ASP A 161 -2.68 -29.97 -11.76
N SER A 162 -2.83 -30.94 -12.67
CA SER A 162 -2.32 -32.30 -12.51
C SER A 162 -0.79 -32.36 -12.34
N SER A 163 -0.05 -31.37 -12.83
CA SER A 163 1.41 -31.30 -12.66
C SER A 163 1.85 -30.88 -11.25
N LEU A 164 0.92 -30.32 -10.46
CA LEU A 164 1.18 -29.81 -9.11
C LEU A 164 0.41 -30.56 -8.03
N THR A 165 -0.57 -31.40 -8.36
CA THR A 165 -1.45 -32.08 -7.39
C THR A 165 -0.69 -32.77 -6.26
N GLN A 166 0.30 -33.61 -6.57
CA GLN A 166 1.08 -34.33 -5.55
C GLN A 166 1.86 -33.38 -4.62
N PHE A 167 2.39 -32.28 -5.17
CA PHE A 167 3.12 -31.28 -4.41
C PHE A 167 2.17 -30.49 -3.49
N VAL A 168 0.98 -30.15 -3.99
CA VAL A 168 -0.07 -29.46 -3.21
C VAL A 168 -0.57 -30.35 -2.08
N GLU A 169 -0.81 -31.63 -2.32
CA GLU A 169 -1.21 -32.60 -1.29
C GLU A 169 -0.14 -32.71 -0.20
N MET A 170 1.14 -32.80 -0.58
CA MET A 170 2.26 -32.85 0.38
C MET A 170 2.31 -31.62 1.29
N ILE A 171 2.08 -30.40 0.77
CA ILE A 171 1.99 -29.19 1.60
C ILE A 171 0.74 -29.26 2.49
N THR A 172 -0.40 -29.69 1.94
CA THR A 172 -1.69 -29.70 2.64
C THR A 172 -1.71 -30.68 3.82
N LEU A 173 -0.97 -31.78 3.75
CA LEU A 173 -0.83 -32.76 4.83
C LEU A 173 0.14 -32.34 5.93
N ASN A 174 0.78 -31.17 5.81
CA ASN A 174 1.70 -30.65 6.81
C ASN A 174 1.15 -29.37 7.45
N ASP A 175 0.46 -29.54 8.58
CA ASP A 175 -0.20 -28.46 9.32
C ASP A 175 0.73 -27.29 9.62
N SER A 176 2.00 -27.55 9.96
CA SER A 176 2.99 -26.50 10.28
C SER A 176 3.24 -25.54 9.11
N LEU A 177 3.12 -26.01 7.87
CA LEU A 177 3.25 -25.16 6.68
C LEU A 177 1.99 -24.32 6.44
N LEU A 178 0.83 -24.81 6.87
CA LEU A 178 -0.46 -24.15 6.65
C LEU A 178 -0.70 -23.01 7.63
N GLU A 179 -0.17 -23.08 8.85
CA GLU A 179 -0.29 -22.03 9.88
C GLU A 179 0.15 -20.64 9.39
N ASN A 180 1.03 -20.57 8.38
CA ASN A 180 1.51 -19.32 7.82
C ASN A 180 1.61 -19.40 6.29
N HIS A 181 0.74 -18.66 5.60
CA HIS A 181 0.72 -18.56 4.13
C HIS A 181 2.06 -18.17 3.49
N ASN A 182 2.96 -17.50 4.22
CA ASN A 182 4.30 -17.19 3.72
C ASN A 182 5.18 -18.44 3.61
N GLN A 183 4.99 -19.45 4.49
CA GLN A 183 5.67 -20.73 4.37
C GLN A 183 5.20 -21.50 3.13
N VAL A 184 3.90 -21.49 2.84
CA VAL A 184 3.35 -22.05 1.59
C VAL A 184 3.97 -21.37 0.37
N LEU A 185 4.02 -20.04 0.34
CA LEU A 185 4.64 -19.30 -0.76
C LEU A 185 6.14 -19.61 -0.91
N LEU A 186 6.85 -19.75 0.21
CA LEU A 186 8.26 -20.14 0.21
C LEU A 186 8.46 -21.54 -0.40
N ARG A 187 7.65 -22.53 0.00
CA ARG A 187 7.73 -23.89 -0.56
C ARG A 187 7.40 -23.91 -2.06
N LEU A 188 6.41 -23.13 -2.50
CA LEU A 188 6.11 -22.97 -3.92
C LEU A 188 7.29 -22.37 -4.69
N GLN A 189 7.97 -21.38 -4.10
CA GLN A 189 9.15 -20.74 -4.70
C GLN A 189 10.33 -21.72 -4.81
N GLU A 190 10.60 -22.50 -3.76
CA GLU A 190 11.64 -23.55 -3.77
C GLU A 190 11.37 -24.58 -4.87
N TYR A 191 10.12 -25.03 -5.00
CA TYR A 191 9.71 -25.95 -6.05
C TYR A 191 9.87 -25.35 -7.45
N ALA A 192 9.45 -24.10 -7.66
CA ALA A 192 9.62 -23.39 -8.93
C ALA A 192 11.10 -23.29 -9.33
N ASN A 193 11.97 -22.93 -8.38
CA ASN A 193 13.42 -22.82 -8.60
C ASN A 193 14.03 -24.18 -8.96
N HIS A 194 13.64 -25.25 -8.26
CA HIS A 194 14.12 -26.59 -8.53
C HIS A 194 13.68 -27.11 -9.91
N GLN A 195 12.44 -26.83 -10.32
CA GLN A 195 11.99 -27.17 -11.67
C GLN A 195 12.75 -26.41 -12.76
N ALA A 196 12.99 -25.11 -12.55
CA ALA A 196 13.80 -24.31 -13.46
C ALA A 196 15.24 -24.86 -13.60
N ALA A 197 15.87 -25.22 -12.47
CA ALA A 197 17.21 -25.82 -12.48
C ALA A 197 17.25 -27.16 -13.23
N LYS A 198 16.21 -28.00 -13.08
CA LYS A 198 16.09 -29.27 -13.82
C LYS A 198 15.96 -29.06 -15.32
N THR A 199 15.22 -28.05 -15.76
CA THR A 199 15.08 -27.74 -17.18
C THR A 199 16.43 -27.29 -17.77
N ILE A 200 17.17 -26.43 -17.07
CA ILE A 200 18.52 -26.00 -17.47
C ILE A 200 19.49 -27.18 -17.56
N ALA A 201 19.38 -28.15 -16.65
CA ALA A 201 20.23 -29.34 -16.67
C ALA A 201 19.91 -30.33 -17.81
N LYS A 202 18.64 -30.39 -18.26
CA LYS A 202 18.19 -31.29 -19.33
C LYS A 202 18.47 -30.75 -20.73
N ASP A 203 18.21 -29.46 -20.93
CA ASP A 203 18.53 -28.73 -22.15
C ASP A 203 19.54 -27.64 -21.80
N PRO A 204 20.82 -28.03 -21.57
CA PRO A 204 21.86 -27.03 -21.37
C PRO A 204 21.86 -26.13 -22.61
N PRO A 205 21.78 -24.80 -22.44
CA PRO A 205 21.98 -23.91 -23.57
C PRO A 205 23.31 -24.26 -24.26
N PRO A 206 23.45 -24.09 -25.58
CA PRO A 206 24.72 -24.32 -26.26
C PRO A 206 25.80 -23.62 -25.46
N VAL A 207 26.85 -24.35 -25.11
CA VAL A 207 27.91 -23.89 -24.21
C VAL A 207 28.58 -22.66 -24.83
N SER A 208 28.01 -21.49 -24.60
CA SER A 208 28.81 -20.29 -24.38
C SER A 208 29.41 -20.50 -23.01
N ALA A 209 30.72 -20.69 -22.97
CA ALA A 209 31.49 -20.63 -21.75
C ALA A 209 30.94 -19.47 -20.90
N LEU A 210 30.54 -19.76 -19.66
CA LEU A 210 30.22 -18.74 -18.68
C LEU A 210 31.50 -17.93 -18.45
N ILE A 211 31.73 -16.92 -19.29
CA ILE A 211 32.46 -15.74 -18.87
C ILE A 211 31.58 -15.18 -17.76
N LEU A 212 32.05 -15.25 -16.52
CA LEU A 212 31.59 -14.40 -15.43
C LEU A 212 31.69 -12.96 -15.92
N SER A 213 30.64 -12.44 -16.54
CA SER A 213 30.51 -11.03 -16.83
C SER A 213 30.19 -10.35 -15.49
N SER A 214 31.25 -10.06 -14.76
CA SER A 214 31.27 -8.98 -13.80
C SER A 214 30.98 -7.69 -14.58
N GLU A 215 29.72 -7.40 -14.88
CA GLU A 215 29.32 -6.12 -15.49
C GLU A 215 29.32 -4.97 -14.48
N HIS A 216 30.06 -5.11 -13.38
CA HIS A 216 30.81 -4.04 -12.75
C HIS A 216 32.25 -4.53 -12.53
N GLN A 217 33.05 -4.59 -13.61
CA GLN A 217 34.49 -4.52 -13.45
C GLN A 217 34.78 -3.13 -12.90
N PHE A 218 34.92 -3.02 -11.58
CA PHE A 218 35.73 -1.96 -11.03
C PHE A 218 37.08 -2.09 -11.75
N LYS A 219 37.41 -1.14 -12.64
CA LYS A 219 38.79 -1.01 -13.10
C LYS A 219 39.60 -0.78 -11.83
N ILE A 220 40.27 -1.83 -11.36
CA ILE A 220 41.25 -1.70 -10.29
C ILE A 220 42.38 -0.89 -10.90
N THR A 221 42.32 0.42 -10.73
CA THR A 221 43.42 1.32 -11.09
C THR A 221 44.55 1.03 -10.11
N HIS A 222 45.60 0.40 -10.61
CA HIS A 222 46.84 0.23 -9.86
C HIS A 222 47.57 1.57 -9.82
N PHE A 223 47.53 2.23 -8.67
CA PHE A 223 48.25 3.48 -8.44
C PHE A 223 49.70 3.22 -8.02
N CYS A 224 50.59 4.13 -8.39
CA CYS A 224 51.95 4.23 -7.87
C CYS A 224 51.88 4.91 -6.49
N SER A 225 52.66 4.45 -5.52
CA SER A 225 52.66 4.99 -4.16
C SER A 225 54.06 4.97 -3.56
N ASN A 226 54.28 5.77 -2.51
CA ASN A 226 55.53 5.81 -1.74
C ASN A 226 56.79 6.02 -2.58
N GLY A 227 56.73 6.91 -3.57
CA GLY A 227 57.92 7.26 -4.34
C GLY A 227 58.35 6.23 -5.39
N THR A 228 57.52 5.21 -5.68
CA THR A 228 57.91 4.10 -6.56
C THR A 228 56.84 3.78 -7.60
N HIS A 229 57.26 3.49 -8.84
CA HIS A 229 56.35 3.09 -9.90
C HIS A 229 55.81 1.67 -9.66
N ASN A 230 54.50 1.51 -9.81
CA ASN A 230 53.84 0.20 -9.78
C ASN A 230 53.87 -0.43 -11.17
N PRO A 231 54.55 -1.58 -11.39
CA PRO A 231 54.66 -2.21 -12.71
C PRO A 231 53.32 -2.65 -13.31
N LYS A 232 52.26 -2.73 -12.50
CA LYS A 232 50.89 -3.04 -12.94
C LYS A 232 50.07 -1.79 -13.26
N CYS A 233 50.65 -0.60 -13.09
CA CYS A 233 50.03 0.66 -13.46
C CYS A 233 49.94 0.74 -15.00
N THR A 234 48.74 0.93 -15.52
CA THR A 234 48.51 1.06 -16.96
C THR A 234 48.33 2.52 -17.40
N THR A 235 48.38 3.49 -16.47
CA THR A 235 48.08 4.90 -16.76
C THR A 235 49.29 5.71 -17.24
N HIS A 236 50.52 5.26 -16.94
CA HIS A 236 51.77 5.89 -17.39
C HIS A 236 52.88 4.84 -17.41
N ARG A 237 53.97 5.09 -18.16
CA ARG A 237 55.17 4.24 -18.15
C ARG A 237 56.06 4.61 -16.96
N LYS A 238 56.98 3.71 -16.59
CA LYS A 238 57.92 3.95 -15.48
C LYS A 238 58.71 5.26 -15.64
N GLU A 239 59.13 5.56 -16.86
CA GLU A 239 59.86 6.80 -17.21
C GLU A 239 59.07 8.05 -16.82
N ASP A 240 57.75 8.05 -17.00
CA ASP A 240 56.84 9.19 -16.78
C ASP A 240 56.17 9.15 -15.40
N CYS A 241 56.65 8.33 -14.47
CA CYS A 241 56.03 8.14 -13.17
C CYS A 241 56.37 9.30 -12.22
N TYR A 242 55.41 10.19 -11.99
CA TYR A 242 55.54 11.30 -11.03
C TYR A 242 55.92 10.85 -9.60
N GLY A 243 55.51 9.64 -9.20
CA GLY A 243 55.91 9.07 -7.91
C GLY A 243 57.42 8.81 -7.83
N GLU A 244 58.04 8.29 -8.88
CA GLU A 244 59.47 7.93 -8.88
C GLU A 244 60.35 9.11 -9.32
N ASN A 245 59.83 9.97 -10.21
CA ASN A 245 60.49 11.16 -10.72
C ASN A 245 59.61 12.41 -10.49
N PRO A 246 59.58 12.99 -9.28
CA PRO A 246 58.69 14.12 -8.94
C PRO A 246 59.01 15.44 -9.65
N HIS A 247 60.10 15.48 -10.42
CA HIS A 247 60.60 16.63 -11.15
C HIS A 247 60.21 16.62 -12.64
N LEU A 248 59.47 15.58 -13.08
CA LEU A 248 58.81 15.51 -14.38
C LEU A 248 57.46 16.25 -14.36
#